data_AF-A0A967GQX1-F1
#
_entry.id   AF-A0A967GQX1-F1
#
_cell.length_a   1.000
_cell.length_b   1.000
_cell.length_c   1.000
_cell.angle_alpha   90.00
_cell.angle_beta   90.00
_cell.angle_gamma   90.00
#
_symmetry.space_group_name_H-M   'P 1'
#
loop_
_entity.id
_entity.type
_entity.pdbx_description
1 polymer ?
#
loop_
_entity_poly.entity_id
_entity_poly.type
_entity_poly.pdbx_seq_one_letter_code
_entity_poly.pdbx_strand_id
1 'polypeptide(L)'
;PEAAFAFLPLGLPTDLRAQQPVSDDIFEIYSEQFSYDETPLNAREESREESPGGWVHEKITFDAAYGGERVIAHLFLPTNTPPPFQTVVYFPGS
;
A
#
# COMPACT_ATOMS: atom_id res chain seq x y z
N PRO A 1 -28.68 5.65 -20.76
CA PRO A 1 -28.31 4.44 -19.98
C PRO A 1 -27.02 3.77 -20.48
N GLU A 2 -26.87 3.56 -21.80
CA GLU A 2 -25.68 2.93 -22.39
C GLU A 2 -24.38 3.75 -22.22
N ALA A 3 -24.48 5.08 -22.33
CA ALA A 3 -23.35 5.99 -22.11
C ALA A 3 -22.77 5.97 -20.68
N ALA A 4 -23.54 5.54 -19.67
CA ALA A 4 -23.06 5.43 -18.29
C ALA A 4 -22.10 4.25 -18.07
N PHE A 5 -22.11 3.28 -18.98
CA PHE A 5 -21.25 2.09 -18.95
C PHE A 5 -20.22 2.09 -20.10
N ALA A 6 -20.10 3.20 -20.83
CA ALA A 6 -19.10 3.33 -21.86
C ALA A 6 -17.71 3.29 -21.21
N PHE A 7 -16.81 2.49 -21.79
CA PHE A 7 -15.41 2.45 -21.38
C PHE A 7 -14.80 3.83 -21.63
N LEU A 8 -14.65 4.60 -20.55
CA LEU A 8 -13.82 5.80 -20.61
C LEU A 8 -12.38 5.32 -20.67
N PRO A 9 -11.60 5.71 -21.69
CA PRO A 9 -10.18 5.43 -21.68
C PRO A 9 -9.60 6.10 -20.43
N LEU A 10 -9.25 5.28 -19.43
CA LEU A 10 -8.37 5.72 -18.36
C LEU A 10 -7.12 6.24 -19.08
N GLY A 11 -6.86 7.55 -18.95
CA GLY A 11 -5.65 8.14 -19.49
C GLY A 11 -4.45 7.28 -19.06
N LEU A 12 -3.47 7.10 -19.95
CA LEU A 12 -2.26 6.37 -19.61
C LEU A 12 -1.73 6.92 -18.27
N PRO A 13 -1.32 6.05 -17.33
CA PRO A 13 -0.75 6.50 -16.08
C PRO A 13 0.39 7.48 -16.40
N THR A 14 0.35 8.66 -15.80
CA THR A 14 1.41 9.64 -15.91
C THR A 14 2.74 8.99 -15.52
N ASP A 15 3.75 8.98 -16.41
CA ASP A 15 5.10 8.55 -15.99
C ASP A 15 5.63 9.57 -14.99
N LEU A 16 5.52 9.23 -13.70
CA LEU A 16 5.94 10.09 -12.60
C LEU A 16 7.44 10.39 -12.67
N ARG A 17 8.24 9.52 -13.30
CA ARG A 17 9.69 9.73 -13.46
C ARG A 17 10.03 10.74 -14.55
N ALA A 18 9.08 11.01 -15.45
CA ALA A 18 9.22 12.00 -16.52
C ALA A 18 8.68 13.37 -16.11
N GLN A 19 8.09 13.50 -14.91
CA GLN A 19 7.60 14.77 -14.39
C GLN A 19 8.75 15.65 -13.94
N GLN A 20 8.59 16.96 -14.14
CA GLN A 20 9.54 17.94 -13.60
C GLN A 20 9.40 17.98 -12.07
N PRO A 21 10.48 17.74 -11.30
CA PRO A 21 10.45 17.87 -9.86
C PRO A 21 10.16 19.32 -9.43
N VAL A 22 9.56 19.47 -8.25
CA VAL A 22 9.52 20.76 -7.56
C VAL A 22 10.93 21.18 -7.12
N SER A 23 11.11 22.44 -6.71
CA SER A 23 12.38 22.88 -6.12
C SER A 23 12.64 22.23 -4.77
N ASP A 24 13.92 22.15 -4.38
CA ASP A 24 14.35 21.56 -3.10
C ASP A 24 13.63 22.19 -1.90
N ASP A 25 13.51 23.52 -1.86
CA ASP A 25 12.79 24.25 -0.79
C ASP A 25 11.33 23.79 -0.63
N ILE A 26 10.65 23.44 -1.74
CA ILE A 26 9.27 22.99 -1.72
C ILE A 26 9.20 21.51 -1.34
N PHE A 27 10.14 20.70 -1.84
CA PHE A 27 10.26 19.30 -1.47
C PHE A 27 10.49 19.13 0.04
N GLU A 28 11.35 19.95 0.64
CA GLU A 28 11.62 19.96 2.08
C GLU A 28 10.30 20.13 2.87
N ILE A 29 9.48 21.12 2.52
CA ILE A 29 8.18 21.38 3.17
C ILE A 29 7.23 20.16 3.05
N TYR A 30 7.18 19.51 1.88
CA TYR A 30 6.36 18.32 1.73
C TYR A 30 6.91 17.13 2.52
N SER A 31 8.23 17.00 2.62
CA SER A 31 8.89 15.91 3.35
C SER A 31 8.58 15.94 4.84
N GLU A 32 8.43 17.14 5.42
CA GLU A 32 8.02 17.32 6.83
C GLU A 32 6.64 16.71 7.12
N GLN A 33 5.74 16.60 6.13
CA GLN A 33 4.44 15.95 6.33
C GLN A 33 4.55 14.44 6.56
N PHE A 34 5.70 13.85 6.21
CA PHE A 34 6.02 12.44 6.41
C PHE A 34 6.98 12.22 7.59
N SER A 35 7.32 13.26 8.37
CA SER A 35 8.15 13.14 9.57
C SER A 35 7.34 12.58 10.75
N TYR A 36 6.93 11.32 10.63
CA TYR A 36 6.25 10.60 11.69
C TYR A 36 7.21 10.29 12.85
N ASP A 37 6.69 10.29 14.09
CA ASP A 37 7.46 9.86 15.25
C ASP A 37 7.89 8.40 15.10
N GLU A 38 9.16 8.11 15.41
CA GLU A 38 9.73 6.75 15.40
C GLU A 38 9.16 5.92 16.55
N THR A 39 7.92 5.46 16.37
CA THR A 39 7.21 4.60 17.32
C THR A 39 7.16 3.16 16.81
N PRO A 40 7.20 2.16 17.71
CA PRO A 40 7.09 0.76 17.28
C PRO A 40 5.73 0.49 16.63
N LEU A 41 5.73 -0.21 15.50
CA LEU A 41 4.49 -0.62 14.81
C LEU A 41 3.62 -1.58 15.64
N ASN A 42 4.19 -2.28 16.62
CA ASN A 42 3.49 -3.28 17.45
C ASN A 42 2.61 -4.26 16.63
N ALA A 43 3.13 -4.72 15.49
CA ALA A 43 2.39 -5.54 14.54
C ALA A 43 1.96 -6.88 15.15
N ARG A 44 0.75 -7.33 14.81
CA ARG A 44 0.18 -8.62 15.24
C ARG A 44 -0.48 -9.32 14.06
N GLU A 45 -0.21 -10.61 13.91
CA GLU A 45 -0.99 -11.50 13.04
C GLU A 45 -2.31 -11.83 13.76
N GLU A 46 -3.43 -11.37 13.22
CA GLU A 46 -4.76 -11.63 13.77
C GLU A 46 -5.31 -12.97 13.27
N SER A 47 -5.01 -13.32 12.02
CA SER A 47 -5.39 -14.60 11.43
C SER A 47 -4.47 -14.97 10.28
N ARG A 48 -4.37 -16.28 10.04
CA ARG A 48 -3.62 -16.89 8.94
C ARG A 48 -4.44 -18.00 8.32
N GLU A 49 -4.57 -17.97 6.99
CA GLU A 49 -5.33 -18.95 6.24
C GLU A 49 -4.51 -19.43 5.03
N GLU A 50 -4.42 -20.73 4.84
CA GLU A 50 -3.82 -21.31 3.63
C GLU A 50 -4.87 -21.46 2.54
N SER A 51 -4.61 -20.87 1.38
CA SER A 51 -5.47 -20.99 0.22
C SER A 51 -5.14 -22.25 -0.57
N PRO A 52 -6.16 -23.00 -1.05
CA PRO A 52 -5.97 -24.07 -2.03
C PRO A 52 -5.27 -23.59 -3.32
N GLY A 53 -5.28 -22.28 -3.58
CA GLY A 53 -4.59 -21.64 -4.71
C GLY A 53 -3.08 -21.45 -4.56
N GLY A 54 -2.45 -21.94 -3.48
CA GLY A 54 -0.99 -21.90 -3.31
C GLY A 54 -0.45 -20.59 -2.74
N TRP A 55 -1.20 -19.96 -1.84
CA TRP A 55 -0.79 -18.75 -1.13
C TRP A 55 -1.34 -18.74 0.30
N VAL A 56 -0.71 -17.96 1.17
CA VAL A 56 -1.16 -17.72 2.54
C VAL A 56 -1.76 -16.33 2.64
N HIS A 57 -2.94 -16.22 3.24
CA HIS A 57 -3.52 -14.96 3.69
C HIS A 57 -3.12 -14.70 5.13
N GLU A 58 -2.61 -13.51 5.43
CA GLU A 58 -2.45 -13.03 6.79
C GLU A 58 -3.22 -11.72 6.95
N LYS A 59 -4.07 -11.65 7.97
CA LYS A 59 -4.63 -10.38 8.43
C LYS A 59 -3.72 -9.85 9.54
N ILE A 60 -3.09 -8.71 9.30
CA ILE A 60 -2.14 -8.09 10.21
C ILE A 60 -2.73 -6.77 10.71
N THR A 61 -2.60 -6.50 12.00
CA THR A 61 -2.85 -5.17 12.57
C THR A 61 -1.58 -4.56 13.12
N PHE A 62 -1.40 -3.26 12.95
CA PHE A 62 -0.28 -2.52 13.51
C PHE A 62 -0.71 -1.10 13.87
N ASP A 63 0.05 -0.45 14.74
CA ASP A 63 -0.28 0.88 15.25
C ASP A 63 -0.05 1.91 14.13
N ALA A 64 -1.03 2.80 13.96
CA ALA A 64 -0.92 3.93 13.05
C ALA A 64 0.05 4.98 13.63
N ALA A 65 0.73 5.72 12.76
CA ALA A 65 1.59 6.83 13.17
C ALA A 65 0.82 8.06 13.70
N TYR A 66 -0.52 7.98 13.76
CA TYR A 66 -1.40 9.06 14.18
C TYR A 66 -2.63 8.51 14.92
N GLY A 67 -3.26 9.37 15.72
CA GLY A 67 -4.61 9.13 16.26
C GLY A 67 -4.76 7.98 17.26
N GLY A 68 -3.69 7.21 17.56
CA GLY A 68 -3.77 6.02 18.42
C GLY A 68 -4.58 4.87 17.80
N GLU A 69 -4.82 4.92 16.49
CA GLU A 69 -5.59 3.92 15.76
C GLU A 69 -4.71 2.73 15.35
N ARG A 70 -5.33 1.66 14.86
CA ARG A 70 -4.62 0.51 14.28
C ARG A 70 -4.98 0.35 12.80
N VAL A 71 -3.96 0.21 11.97
CA VAL A 71 -4.09 -0.09 10.54
C VAL A 71 -4.27 -1.59 10.35
N ILE A 72 -5.08 -1.98 9.37
CA ILE A 72 -5.23 -3.36 8.93
C ILE A 72 -4.51 -3.54 7.60
N ALA A 73 -3.61 -4.51 7.51
CA ALA A 73 -3.01 -4.97 6.27
C ALA A 73 -3.45 -6.41 5.96
N HIS A 74 -3.74 -6.67 4.69
CA HIS A 74 -3.94 -8.01 4.17
C HIS A 74 -2.69 -8.42 3.40
N LEU A 75 -1.91 -9.33 3.98
CA LEU A 75 -0.67 -9.83 3.39
C LEU A 75 -0.93 -11.16 2.70
N PHE A 76 -0.43 -11.28 1.46
CA PHE A 76 -0.55 -12.48 0.65
C PHE A 76 0.85 -13.00 0.34
N LEU A 77 1.17 -14.22 0.81
CA LEU A 77 2.50 -14.81 0.64
C LEU A 77 2.45 -16.04 -0.28
N PRO A 78 3.37 -16.17 -1.25
CA PRO A 78 3.45 -17.37 -2.08
C PRO A 78 4.00 -18.54 -1.26
N THR A 79 3.50 -19.76 -1.49
CA THR A 79 3.99 -20.98 -0.81
C THR A 79 4.97 -21.79 -1.66
N ASN A 80 5.12 -21.46 -2.95
CA ASN A 80 5.85 -22.26 -3.94
C ASN A 80 7.27 -21.77 -4.23
N THR A 81 7.72 -20.69 -3.58
CA THR A 81 9.07 -20.13 -3.76
C THR A 81 9.63 -19.71 -2.40
N PRO A 82 10.93 -19.86 -2.13
CA PRO A 82 11.53 -19.33 -0.92
C PRO A 82 11.69 -17.80 -1.00
N PRO A 83 11.78 -17.10 0.16
CA PRO A 83 12.09 -15.67 0.22
C PRO A 83 13.53 -15.37 -0.28
N PRO A 84 13.86 -14.10 -0.62
CA PRO A 84 13.04 -12.89 -0.46
C PRO A 84 11.93 -12.77 -1.53
N PHE A 85 10.76 -12.28 -1.11
CA PHE A 85 9.63 -12.05 -2.01
C PHE A 85 9.69 -10.65 -2.62
N GLN A 86 9.25 -10.54 -3.88
CA GLN A 86 8.96 -9.25 -4.48
C GLN A 86 7.62 -8.73 -3.93
N THR A 87 7.64 -7.59 -3.23
CA THR A 87 6.45 -7.01 -2.59
C THR A 87 5.73 -6.06 -3.54
N VAL A 88 4.39 -6.16 -3.56
CA VAL A 88 3.50 -5.16 -4.16
C VAL A 88 2.64 -4.58 -3.05
N VAL A 89 2.66 -3.25 -2.90
CA VAL A 89 1.77 -2.53 -1.98
C VAL A 89 0.58 -2.01 -2.79
N TYR A 90 -0.62 -2.45 -2.42
CA TYR A 90 -1.86 -2.07 -3.10
C TYR A 90 -2.79 -1.33 -2.15
N PHE A 91 -3.24 -0.14 -2.57
CA PHE A 91 -4.27 0.62 -1.90
C PHE A 91 -5.55 0.52 -2.74
N PRO A 92 -6.65 -0.08 -2.22
CA PRO A 92 -7.90 -0.15 -2.97
C PRO A 92 -8.47 1.26 -3.21
N GLY A 93 -9.06 1.47 -4.40
CA GLY A 93 -9.66 2.75 -4.79
C GLY A 93 -10.91 3.13 -3.99
N SER A 94 -11.36 4.38 -4.18
CA SER A 94 -12.59 4.95 -3.61
C SER A 94 -13.81 4.74 -4.50
#